data_AF-A0A9J7N7I8-F1
#
_entry.id   AF-A0A9J7N7I8-F1
#
_cell.length_a   1.000
_cell.length_b   1.000
_cell.length_c   1.000
_cell.angle_alpha   90.00
_cell.angle_beta   90.00
_cell.angle_gamma   90.00
#
_symmetry.space_group_name_H-M   'P 1'
#
loop_
_entity.id
_entity.type
_entity.pdbx_description
1 polymer ?
#
loop_
_entity_poly.entity_id
_entity_poly.type
_entity_poly.pdbx_seq_one_letter_code
_entity_poly.pdbx_strand_id
1 'polypeptide(L)'
;MAQQAGDLDKVEQLTAARGLQTAVLNTAEQLQEVCKALQTGDLDTTEQLQEGCRALQTGDLDVVEQNFAAALKSVHGKELGKEAEPLLKLSDVYLKRGMLSKDGDDFTKAAALCNAALADAATQTSPRHDGARTPPTGDVPDTWPATNPAPTVKRPPTSEVINDGVEARFSIGDDVFVTVGCFKGMPLVNVRRFYRPCPGKDVWKPGKQGLALAPEQWLALKRNMSSVSSVLLACGFSAKHTSYNGNGSTFPPSRFDLGNQRYAVVELFRGEAVVSLREFFRPKADQDKLLPSKKGLNLSTQQWDALEEQADKIDAVLKTVLEQKSLTSKVLKKSRTSDLS
;
A
#
# COMPACT_ATOMS: atom_id res chain seq x y z
N MET A 1 -2.15 55.03 -6.76
CA MET A 1 -2.38 53.89 -7.67
C MET A 1 -1.87 52.61 -7.04
N ALA A 2 -2.57 52.08 -6.03
CA ALA A 2 -2.19 50.81 -5.39
C ALA A 2 -3.39 50.24 -4.61
N GLN A 3 -4.39 49.69 -5.30
CA GLN A 3 -5.42 48.83 -4.69
C GLN A 3 -6.28 48.18 -5.78
N GLN A 4 -5.68 47.28 -6.57
CA GLN A 4 -6.42 46.44 -7.52
C GLN A 4 -5.60 45.22 -7.92
N ALA A 5 -5.13 44.45 -6.94
CA ALA A 5 -4.41 43.19 -7.18
C ALA A 5 -4.68 42.09 -6.12
N GLY A 6 -5.55 42.34 -5.13
CA GLY A 6 -5.80 41.41 -4.02
C GLY A 6 -7.13 40.65 -4.06
N ASP A 7 -8.00 40.93 -5.05
CA ASP A 7 -9.40 40.44 -5.03
C ASP A 7 -9.72 39.36 -6.07
N LEU A 8 -8.83 39.10 -7.04
CA LEU A 8 -9.06 38.01 -8.01
C LEU A 8 -8.80 36.62 -7.42
N ASP A 9 -7.87 36.49 -6.47
CA ASP A 9 -7.47 35.19 -5.90
C ASP A 9 -8.52 34.59 -4.95
N LYS A 10 -9.34 35.44 -4.31
CA LYS A 10 -10.45 35.00 -3.45
C LYS A 10 -11.67 34.53 -4.22
N VAL A 11 -11.96 35.12 -5.38
CA VAL A 11 -13.12 34.75 -6.20
C VAL A 11 -12.88 33.41 -6.89
N GLU A 12 -11.64 33.11 -7.28
CA GLU A 12 -11.27 31.82 -7.88
C GLU A 12 -11.29 30.67 -6.86
N GLN A 13 -10.82 30.91 -5.63
CA GLN A 13 -10.94 29.93 -4.53
C GLN A 13 -12.39 29.68 -4.08
N LEU A 14 -13.25 30.71 -4.06
CA LEU A 14 -14.68 30.55 -3.75
C LEU A 14 -15.45 29.81 -4.86
N THR A 15 -15.03 29.95 -6.12
CA THR A 15 -15.66 29.25 -7.26
C THR A 15 -15.26 27.77 -7.29
N ALA A 16 -14.01 27.43 -6.96
CA ALA A 16 -13.55 26.05 -6.81
C ALA A 16 -14.20 25.32 -5.61
N ALA A 17 -14.39 26.02 -4.48
CA ALA A 17 -15.10 25.48 -3.32
C ALA A 17 -16.59 25.23 -3.60
N ARG A 18 -17.24 26.12 -4.38
CA ARG A 18 -18.63 25.93 -4.82
C ARG A 18 -18.74 24.78 -5.84
N GLY A 19 -17.75 24.59 -6.70
CA GLY A 19 -17.65 23.45 -7.61
C GLY A 19 -17.54 22.10 -6.89
N LEU A 20 -16.70 22.00 -5.85
CA LEU A 20 -16.63 20.81 -5.00
C LEU A 20 -17.91 20.59 -4.17
N GLN A 21 -18.52 21.65 -3.64
CA GLN A 21 -19.78 21.55 -2.90
C GLN A 21 -20.94 21.05 -3.79
N THR A 22 -20.97 21.46 -5.06
CA THR A 22 -22.02 21.05 -6.01
C THR A 22 -21.79 19.63 -6.55
N ALA A 23 -20.52 19.19 -6.69
CA ALA A 23 -20.18 17.81 -7.05
C ALA A 23 -20.47 16.80 -5.92
N VAL A 24 -20.31 17.22 -4.66
CA VAL A 24 -20.67 16.41 -3.47
C VAL A 24 -22.18 16.37 -3.22
N LEU A 25 -22.93 17.41 -3.60
CA LEU A 25 -24.40 17.42 -3.52
C LEU A 25 -25.05 16.55 -4.61
N ASN A 26 -24.48 16.49 -5.81
CA ASN A 26 -24.99 15.64 -6.89
C ASN A 26 -24.78 14.13 -6.64
N THR A 27 -23.75 13.73 -5.89
CA THR A 27 -23.60 12.34 -5.45
C THR A 27 -24.52 11.98 -4.29
N ALA A 28 -24.90 12.94 -3.44
CA ALA A 28 -25.88 12.73 -2.38
C ALA A 28 -27.31 12.55 -2.92
N GLU A 29 -27.71 13.30 -3.95
CA GLU A 29 -29.01 13.12 -4.62
C GLU A 29 -29.08 11.80 -5.39
N GLN A 30 -28.00 11.41 -6.10
CA GLN A 30 -27.93 10.10 -6.78
C GLN A 30 -27.96 8.93 -5.78
N LEU A 31 -27.35 9.07 -4.60
CA LEU A 31 -27.46 8.09 -3.52
C LEU A 31 -28.87 8.04 -2.92
N GLN A 32 -29.58 9.17 -2.84
CA GLN A 32 -30.96 9.21 -2.34
C GLN A 32 -31.98 8.60 -3.33
N GLU A 33 -31.72 8.68 -4.63
CA GLU A 33 -32.48 7.99 -5.68
C GLU A 33 -32.21 6.46 -5.65
N VAL A 34 -30.97 6.03 -5.37
CA VAL A 34 -30.61 4.62 -5.16
C VAL A 34 -31.20 4.06 -3.86
N CYS A 35 -31.24 4.84 -2.78
CA CYS A 35 -31.90 4.47 -1.52
C CYS A 35 -33.43 4.35 -1.65
N LYS A 36 -34.07 5.08 -2.57
CA LYS A 36 -35.51 4.94 -2.85
C LYS A 36 -35.86 3.67 -3.65
N ALA A 37 -34.89 3.06 -4.34
CA ALA A 37 -35.13 1.91 -5.22
C ALA A 37 -35.05 0.53 -4.51
N LEU A 38 -34.67 0.46 -3.22
CA LEU A 38 -34.46 -0.80 -2.50
C LEU A 38 -35.44 -1.02 -1.33
N GLN A 39 -36.63 -0.42 -1.36
CA GLN A 39 -37.69 -0.71 -0.39
C GLN A 39 -38.29 -2.11 -0.59
N THR A 40 -37.55 -3.15 -0.17
CA THR A 40 -38.08 -4.50 0.02
C THR A 40 -37.37 -5.20 1.19
N GLY A 41 -37.94 -5.05 2.38
CA GLY A 41 -38.02 -6.08 3.43
C GLY A 41 -36.87 -6.17 4.46
N ASP A 42 -37.03 -5.54 5.63
CA ASP A 42 -37.24 -6.15 6.96
C ASP A 42 -37.58 -4.97 7.91
N LEU A 43 -38.71 -5.00 8.62
CA LEU A 43 -39.23 -3.82 9.34
C LEU A 43 -38.29 -3.36 10.47
N ASP A 44 -37.53 -4.29 11.06
CA ASP A 44 -36.64 -4.06 12.21
C ASP A 44 -35.29 -3.39 11.84
N THR A 45 -34.75 -3.70 10.65
CA THR A 45 -33.47 -3.13 10.19
C THR A 45 -33.61 -1.67 9.76
N THR A 46 -34.75 -1.36 9.13
CA THR A 46 -35.10 -0.02 8.65
C THR A 46 -35.35 0.92 9.84
N GLU A 47 -36.00 0.43 10.90
CA GLU A 47 -36.25 1.18 12.13
C GLU A 47 -34.95 1.49 12.89
N GLN A 48 -34.03 0.53 13.00
CA GLN A 48 -32.73 0.71 13.65
C GLN A 48 -31.81 1.67 12.89
N LEU A 49 -31.83 1.64 11.54
CA LEU A 49 -31.12 2.61 10.71
C LEU A 49 -31.71 4.02 10.85
N GLN A 50 -33.04 4.13 10.91
CA GLN A 50 -33.72 5.40 11.12
C GLN A 50 -33.46 5.98 12.51
N GLU A 51 -33.37 5.13 13.54
CA GLU A 51 -33.05 5.53 14.90
C GLU A 51 -31.59 5.95 15.06
N GLY A 52 -30.65 5.26 14.42
CA GLY A 52 -29.25 5.70 14.31
C GLY A 52 -29.12 7.06 13.64
N CYS A 53 -29.91 7.32 12.58
CA CYS A 53 -29.95 8.62 11.91
C CYS A 53 -30.55 9.75 12.78
N ARG A 54 -31.55 9.45 13.62
CA ARG A 54 -32.07 10.41 14.61
C ARG A 54 -31.07 10.71 15.71
N ALA A 55 -30.37 9.69 16.23
CA ALA A 55 -29.34 9.87 17.26
C ALA A 55 -28.12 10.68 16.76
N LEU A 56 -27.84 10.69 15.45
CA LEU A 56 -26.82 11.59 14.88
C LEU A 56 -27.14 13.08 15.08
N GLN A 57 -28.41 13.44 15.29
CA GLN A 57 -28.84 14.82 15.56
C GLN A 57 -28.66 15.20 17.03
N THR A 58 -28.57 14.23 17.94
CA THR A 58 -28.36 14.47 19.38
C THR A 58 -26.88 14.52 19.77
N GLY A 59 -25.98 14.09 18.86
CA GLY A 59 -24.53 14.20 19.02
C GLY A 59 -23.89 13.14 19.91
N ASP A 60 -24.67 12.19 20.42
CA ASP A 60 -24.19 11.06 21.22
C ASP A 60 -23.72 9.93 20.30
N LEU A 61 -22.42 9.92 20.00
CA LEU A 61 -21.81 8.99 19.05
C LEU A 61 -21.82 7.53 19.55
N ASP A 62 -21.90 7.29 20.86
CA ASP A 62 -21.89 5.94 21.42
C ASP A 62 -23.26 5.27 21.23
N VAL A 63 -24.35 6.02 21.39
CA VAL A 63 -25.72 5.55 21.09
C VAL A 63 -25.90 5.31 19.59
N VAL A 64 -25.33 6.18 18.76
CA VAL A 64 -25.34 6.03 17.30
C VAL A 64 -24.60 4.75 16.87
N GLU A 65 -23.41 4.49 17.44
CA GLU A 65 -22.63 3.28 17.14
C GLU A 65 -23.41 2.01 17.51
N GLN A 66 -24.04 1.99 18.69
CA GLN A 66 -24.82 0.84 19.16
C GLN A 66 -26.00 0.53 18.24
N ASN A 67 -26.71 1.57 17.77
CA ASN A 67 -27.86 1.41 16.89
C ASN A 67 -27.46 0.88 15.50
N PHE A 68 -26.38 1.39 14.90
CA PHE A 68 -25.90 0.88 13.61
C PHE A 68 -25.27 -0.51 13.72
N ALA A 69 -24.61 -0.82 14.84
CA ALA A 69 -24.11 -2.17 15.10
C ALA A 69 -25.24 -3.18 15.33
N ALA A 70 -26.35 -2.77 15.95
CA ALA A 70 -27.57 -3.58 16.07
C ALA A 70 -28.21 -3.84 14.70
N ALA A 71 -28.32 -2.80 13.88
CA ALA A 71 -28.79 -2.91 12.49
C ALA A 71 -27.93 -3.89 11.69
N LEU A 72 -26.61 -3.78 11.78
CA LEU A 72 -25.65 -4.67 11.12
C LEU A 72 -25.80 -6.12 11.57
N LYS A 73 -26.00 -6.36 12.87
CA LYS A 73 -26.25 -7.72 13.42
C LYS A 73 -27.57 -8.32 12.95
N SER A 74 -28.60 -7.49 12.73
CA SER A 74 -29.92 -7.96 12.29
C SER A 74 -29.94 -8.36 10.80
N VAL A 75 -29.10 -7.72 9.98
CA VAL A 75 -28.89 -8.07 8.55
C VAL A 75 -27.86 -9.20 8.34
N HIS A 76 -26.99 -9.44 9.33
CA HIS A 76 -25.89 -10.39 9.20
C HIS A 76 -26.38 -11.81 8.85
N GLY A 77 -26.02 -12.28 7.66
CA GLY A 77 -26.32 -13.65 7.20
C GLY A 77 -27.74 -13.89 6.67
N LYS A 78 -28.57 -12.84 6.50
CA LYS A 78 -29.94 -12.99 5.94
C LYS A 78 -30.03 -12.68 4.44
N GLU A 79 -29.23 -11.78 3.88
CA GLU A 79 -29.17 -11.48 2.44
C GLU A 79 -27.87 -10.74 2.05
N LEU A 80 -27.16 -11.24 1.04
CA LEU A 80 -25.95 -10.60 0.47
C LEU A 80 -26.35 -9.28 -0.23
N GLY A 81 -26.06 -8.15 0.41
CA GLY A 81 -26.27 -6.81 -0.15
C GLY A 81 -26.93 -5.81 0.81
N LYS A 82 -27.56 -6.28 1.89
CA LYS A 82 -28.18 -5.41 2.92
C LYS A 82 -27.21 -4.94 4.01
N GLU A 83 -25.98 -5.44 3.99
CA GLU A 83 -24.93 -5.11 4.98
C GLU A 83 -24.15 -3.83 4.61
N ALA A 84 -24.16 -3.44 3.33
CA ALA A 84 -23.35 -2.32 2.84
C ALA A 84 -23.77 -0.95 3.43
N GLU A 85 -25.07 -0.69 3.57
CA GLU A 85 -25.58 0.58 4.09
C GLU A 85 -25.26 0.76 5.60
N PRO A 86 -25.54 -0.22 6.48
CA PRO A 86 -25.12 -0.15 7.88
C PRO A 86 -23.60 -0.01 8.06
N LEU A 87 -22.78 -0.68 7.24
CA LEU A 87 -21.31 -0.60 7.29
C LEU A 87 -20.79 0.80 6.94
N LEU A 88 -21.33 1.43 5.89
CA LEU A 88 -20.96 2.79 5.51
C LEU A 88 -21.37 3.80 6.60
N LYS A 89 -22.57 3.67 7.17
CA LYS A 89 -23.03 4.55 8.24
C LYS A 89 -22.19 4.41 9.51
N LEU A 90 -21.78 3.19 9.86
CA LEU A 90 -20.88 2.95 10.98
C LEU A 90 -19.49 3.54 10.70
N SER A 91 -18.98 3.44 9.48
CA SER A 91 -17.72 4.08 9.08
C SER A 91 -17.73 5.61 9.28
N ASP A 92 -18.82 6.27 8.88
CA ASP A 92 -19.00 7.72 9.07
C ASP A 92 -18.97 8.13 10.56
N VAL A 93 -19.53 7.27 11.43
CA VAL A 93 -19.53 7.50 12.89
C VAL A 93 -18.11 7.43 13.43
N TYR A 94 -17.34 6.41 13.04
CA TYR A 94 -15.94 6.26 13.43
C TYR A 94 -15.06 7.39 12.87
N LEU A 95 -15.33 7.86 11.65
CA LEU A 95 -14.63 9.01 11.08
C LEU A 95 -14.90 10.28 11.89
N LYS A 96 -16.17 10.57 12.22
CA LYS A 96 -16.55 11.71 13.06
C LYS A 96 -15.95 11.60 14.46
N ARG A 97 -15.91 10.40 15.05
CA ARG A 97 -15.30 10.20 16.37
C ARG A 97 -13.81 10.45 16.34
N GLY A 98 -13.09 9.90 15.36
CA GLY A 98 -11.66 10.16 15.17
C GLY A 98 -11.33 11.65 14.97
N MET A 99 -12.20 12.40 14.29
CA MET A 99 -12.05 13.85 14.15
C MET A 99 -12.20 14.61 15.49
N LEU A 100 -13.07 14.15 16.39
CA LEU A 100 -13.28 14.76 17.71
C LEU A 100 -12.25 14.32 18.75
N SER A 101 -11.93 13.02 18.80
CA SER A 101 -11.00 12.42 19.75
C SER A 101 -9.53 12.64 19.36
N LYS A 102 -9.26 12.88 18.07
CA LYS A 102 -7.92 12.85 17.45
C LYS A 102 -7.20 11.52 17.63
N ASP A 103 -7.96 10.43 17.81
CA ASP A 103 -7.45 9.09 17.96
C ASP A 103 -7.27 8.40 16.59
N GLY A 104 -6.08 7.85 16.35
CA GLY A 104 -5.74 7.09 15.15
C GLY A 104 -6.54 5.79 15.01
N ASP A 105 -6.98 5.22 16.13
CA ASP A 105 -7.67 3.94 16.17
C ASP A 105 -9.07 4.04 15.55
N ASP A 106 -9.75 5.16 15.72
CA ASP A 106 -11.07 5.41 15.12
C ASP A 106 -10.99 5.58 13.60
N PHE A 107 -9.95 6.25 13.08
CA PHE A 107 -9.70 6.31 11.64
C PHE A 107 -9.41 4.93 11.03
N THR A 108 -8.69 4.08 11.77
CA THR A 108 -8.40 2.72 11.33
C THR A 108 -9.68 1.88 11.25
N LYS A 109 -10.59 2.02 12.22
CA LYS A 109 -11.89 1.34 12.21
C LYS A 109 -12.80 1.84 11.08
N ALA A 110 -12.83 3.15 10.82
CA ALA A 110 -13.56 3.71 9.67
C ALA A 110 -13.06 3.15 8.33
N ALA A 111 -11.73 3.12 8.13
CA ALA A 111 -11.13 2.57 6.91
C ALA A 111 -11.46 1.08 6.71
N ALA A 112 -11.42 0.29 7.79
CA ALA A 112 -11.77 -1.13 7.73
C ALA A 112 -13.24 -1.35 7.34
N LEU A 113 -14.17 -0.57 7.90
CA LEU A 113 -15.60 -0.66 7.61
C LEU A 113 -15.93 -0.24 6.17
N CYS A 114 -15.28 0.81 5.66
CA CYS A 114 -15.41 1.21 4.24
C CYS A 114 -14.94 0.11 3.28
N ASN A 115 -13.78 -0.51 3.56
CA ASN A 115 -13.26 -1.58 2.72
C ASN A 115 -14.16 -2.83 2.76
N ALA A 116 -14.80 -3.12 3.90
CA ALA A 116 -15.79 -4.17 4.02
C ALA A 116 -17.04 -3.90 3.16
N ALA A 117 -17.59 -2.68 3.24
CA ALA A 117 -18.74 -2.29 2.41
C ALA A 117 -18.44 -2.36 0.90
N LEU A 118 -17.22 -1.98 0.49
CA LEU A 118 -16.78 -2.07 -0.91
C LEU A 118 -16.62 -3.52 -1.39
N ALA A 119 -16.13 -4.41 -0.52
CA ALA A 119 -16.03 -5.84 -0.82
C ALA A 119 -17.42 -6.48 -1.01
N ASP A 120 -18.41 -6.06 -0.23
CA ASP A 120 -19.80 -6.52 -0.34
C ASP A 120 -20.54 -5.96 -1.56
N ALA A 121 -20.14 -4.80 -2.07
CA ALA A 121 -20.66 -4.24 -3.32
C ALA A 121 -20.09 -4.94 -4.56
N ALA A 122 -18.81 -5.33 -4.53
CA ALA A 122 -18.12 -5.97 -5.66
C ALA A 122 -18.58 -7.41 -5.93
N THR A 123 -19.18 -8.08 -4.95
CA THR A 123 -19.75 -9.44 -5.11
C THR A 123 -21.08 -9.45 -5.86
N GLN A 124 -21.70 -8.28 -6.10
CA GLN A 124 -22.98 -8.14 -6.78
C GLN A 124 -22.87 -7.94 -8.30
N THR A 125 -21.66 -7.74 -8.84
CA THR A 125 -21.42 -7.55 -10.29
C THR A 125 -20.80 -8.80 -10.93
N SER A 126 -21.52 -9.92 -10.96
CA SER A 126 -21.19 -11.02 -11.88
C SER A 126 -22.41 -11.92 -12.12
N PRO A 127 -23.10 -11.82 -13.26
CA PRO A 127 -23.98 -12.87 -13.72
C PRO A 127 -23.17 -13.93 -14.49
N ARG A 128 -23.40 -15.19 -14.13
CA ARG A 128 -22.93 -16.37 -14.86
C ARG A 128 -23.52 -16.37 -16.28
N HIS A 129 -22.68 -16.57 -17.31
CA HIS A 129 -23.06 -17.42 -18.45
C HIS A 129 -21.85 -17.91 -19.25
N ASP A 130 -21.90 -19.19 -19.61
CA ASP A 130 -21.01 -19.90 -20.53
C ASP A 130 -21.08 -19.34 -21.96
N GLY A 131 -19.99 -19.52 -22.74
CA GLY A 131 -20.07 -19.65 -24.19
C GLY A 131 -19.28 -18.64 -25.02
N ALA A 132 -18.41 -19.17 -25.88
CA ALA A 132 -17.55 -18.51 -26.87
C ALA A 132 -18.22 -17.41 -27.73
N ARG A 133 -17.51 -16.29 -27.97
CA ARG A 133 -17.36 -15.68 -29.31
C ARG A 133 -16.27 -14.59 -29.36
N THR A 134 -15.75 -14.43 -30.57
CA THR A 134 -14.67 -13.59 -31.13
C THR A 134 -14.77 -12.07 -30.88
N PRO A 135 -13.68 -11.29 -31.10
CA PRO A 135 -13.66 -9.85 -30.86
C PRO A 135 -14.25 -9.06 -32.03
N PRO A 136 -14.89 -7.88 -31.78
CA PRO A 136 -15.08 -6.88 -32.82
C PRO A 136 -14.16 -5.66 -32.63
N THR A 137 -13.64 -5.24 -33.76
CA THR A 137 -12.88 -4.03 -34.09
C THR A 137 -13.81 -2.81 -34.23
N GLY A 138 -13.27 -1.60 -33.95
CA GLY A 138 -13.85 -0.29 -34.29
C GLY A 138 -14.78 0.30 -33.20
N ASP A 139 -14.82 1.59 -32.87
CA ASP A 139 -14.19 2.82 -33.38
C ASP A 139 -14.13 3.84 -32.24
N VAL A 140 -13.11 4.70 -32.23
CA VAL A 140 -12.91 5.76 -31.23
C VAL A 140 -13.45 7.08 -31.77
N PRO A 141 -14.31 7.83 -31.06
CA PRO A 141 -14.52 9.25 -31.33
C PRO A 141 -13.61 10.08 -30.44
N ASP A 142 -12.72 10.83 -31.09
CA ASP A 142 -11.98 11.94 -30.53
C ASP A 142 -12.93 12.99 -29.92
N THR A 143 -12.58 13.44 -28.71
CA THR A 143 -12.56 14.84 -28.22
C THR A 143 -13.02 14.99 -26.76
N TRP A 144 -12.07 15.31 -25.88
CA TRP A 144 -12.32 16.13 -24.67
C TRP A 144 -11.11 17.07 -24.46
N PRO A 145 -11.29 18.33 -24.02
CA PRO A 145 -10.29 19.37 -24.17
C PRO A 145 -9.15 19.25 -23.16
N ALA A 146 -7.96 19.59 -23.64
CA ALA A 146 -6.80 19.89 -22.83
C ALA A 146 -7.06 21.09 -21.91
N THR A 147 -6.75 20.94 -20.63
CA THR A 147 -5.91 21.84 -19.84
C THR A 147 -5.77 21.29 -18.42
N ASN A 148 -4.63 20.68 -18.13
CA ASN A 148 -4.02 20.75 -16.80
C ASN A 148 -2.50 20.86 -16.99
N PRO A 149 -1.82 21.77 -16.27
CA PRO A 149 -0.43 22.10 -16.55
C PRO A 149 0.47 20.91 -16.25
N ALA A 150 1.43 20.71 -17.15
CA ALA A 150 2.37 19.60 -17.17
C ALA A 150 3.02 19.34 -15.79
N PRO A 151 3.03 18.10 -15.28
CA PRO A 151 4.00 17.75 -14.26
C PRO A 151 5.37 17.79 -14.95
N THR A 152 6.21 18.73 -14.52
CA THR A 152 7.60 18.81 -14.97
C THR A 152 8.24 17.43 -14.83
N VAL A 153 8.50 16.81 -15.97
CA VAL A 153 9.29 15.59 -16.08
C VAL A 153 10.66 15.92 -15.50
N LYS A 154 10.89 15.53 -14.24
CA LYS A 154 12.25 15.51 -13.70
C LYS A 154 12.98 14.41 -14.45
N ARG A 155 13.83 14.87 -15.38
CA ARG A 155 14.89 14.15 -16.09
C ARG A 155 15.50 13.04 -15.22
N PRO A 156 15.86 11.87 -15.78
CA PRO A 156 16.60 10.85 -15.05
C PRO A 156 17.83 11.46 -14.38
N PRO A 157 18.22 11.00 -13.18
CA PRO A 157 19.29 11.61 -12.41
C PRO A 157 20.54 11.65 -13.28
N THR A 158 21.00 12.87 -13.51
CA THR A 158 22.17 13.19 -14.30
C THR A 158 23.38 12.80 -13.48
N SER A 159 24.05 11.69 -13.84
CA SER A 159 25.48 11.43 -13.58
C SER A 159 26.07 12.04 -12.29
N GLU A 160 25.38 11.91 -11.16
CA GLU A 160 25.94 12.24 -9.84
C GLU A 160 26.80 11.05 -9.41
N VAL A 161 28.05 11.34 -9.05
CA VAL A 161 29.00 10.33 -8.55
C VAL A 161 28.43 9.76 -7.24
N ILE A 162 28.16 8.45 -7.20
CA ILE A 162 27.57 7.81 -6.02
C ILE A 162 28.72 7.58 -5.02
N ASN A 163 28.89 8.55 -4.12
CA ASN A 163 29.88 8.52 -3.04
C ASN A 163 29.33 7.79 -1.81
N ASP A 164 30.21 7.40 -0.86
CA ASP A 164 29.79 6.87 0.45
C ASP A 164 28.77 7.85 1.09
N GLY A 165 27.53 7.38 1.30
CA GLY A 165 26.43 8.18 1.87
C GLY A 165 25.44 8.79 0.86
N VAL A 166 25.72 8.73 -0.46
CA VAL A 166 24.73 9.04 -1.50
C VAL A 166 24.04 7.74 -1.91
N GLU A 167 22.71 7.71 -1.81
CA GLU A 167 21.91 6.53 -2.16
C GLU A 167 20.79 6.94 -3.12
N ALA A 168 20.66 6.21 -4.24
CA ALA A 168 19.46 6.30 -5.07
C ALA A 168 18.29 5.64 -4.32
N ARG A 169 17.10 6.22 -4.41
CA ARG A 169 15.92 5.77 -3.66
C ARG A 169 14.74 5.50 -4.58
N PHE A 170 14.09 4.36 -4.37
CA PHE A 170 12.91 3.91 -5.09
C PHE A 170 11.80 3.61 -4.08
N SER A 171 10.64 4.25 -4.22
CA SER A 171 9.47 3.97 -3.39
C SER A 171 8.78 2.70 -3.87
N ILE A 172 8.50 1.78 -2.95
CA ILE A 172 7.69 0.57 -3.21
C ILE A 172 6.42 0.52 -2.34
N GLY A 173 6.15 1.59 -1.58
CA GLY A 173 4.97 1.80 -0.75
C GLY A 173 5.06 3.16 -0.05
N ASP A 174 4.14 3.45 0.86
CA ASP A 174 4.04 4.76 1.53
C ASP A 174 5.30 5.15 2.30
N ASP A 175 5.87 4.19 3.03
CA ASP A 175 7.02 4.37 3.90
C ASP A 175 8.10 3.30 3.68
N VAL A 176 7.99 2.50 2.61
CA VAL A 176 8.95 1.46 2.27
C VAL A 176 9.71 1.85 1.01
N PHE A 177 11.03 1.82 1.12
CA PHE A 177 11.93 2.21 0.04
C PHE A 177 13.00 1.16 -0.19
N VAL A 178 13.39 1.04 -1.46
CA VAL A 178 14.64 0.40 -1.86
C VAL A 178 15.68 1.49 -2.04
N THR A 179 16.85 1.33 -1.42
CA THR A 179 17.99 2.21 -1.67
C THR A 179 19.16 1.46 -2.27
N VAL A 180 19.87 2.10 -3.20
CA VAL A 180 21.08 1.57 -3.83
C VAL A 180 22.21 2.56 -3.59
N GLY A 181 23.30 2.09 -2.99
CA GLY A 181 24.44 2.94 -2.71
C GLY A 181 25.65 2.17 -2.20
N CYS A 182 26.57 2.90 -1.59
CA CYS A 182 27.81 2.37 -1.02
C CYS A 182 27.82 2.55 0.50
N PHE A 183 28.21 1.49 1.22
CA PHE A 183 28.54 1.57 2.63
C PHE A 183 29.93 0.98 2.86
N LYS A 184 30.87 1.83 3.32
CA LYS A 184 32.27 1.44 3.50
C LYS A 184 32.87 0.87 2.20
N GLY A 185 32.52 1.49 1.06
CA GLY A 185 32.92 1.02 -0.28
C GLY A 185 32.29 -0.31 -0.74
N MET A 186 31.31 -0.85 0.01
CA MET A 186 30.55 -2.03 -0.39
C MET A 186 29.24 -1.61 -1.04
N PRO A 187 28.98 -2.00 -2.30
CA PRO A 187 27.72 -1.74 -2.97
C PRO A 187 26.63 -2.57 -2.30
N LEU A 188 25.51 -1.95 -1.98
CA LEU A 188 24.39 -2.57 -1.28
C LEU A 188 23.06 -2.12 -1.87
N VAL A 189 22.10 -3.04 -1.90
CA VAL A 189 20.68 -2.78 -2.12
C VAL A 189 19.96 -2.96 -0.79
N ASN A 190 19.33 -1.92 -0.26
CA ASN A 190 18.66 -1.94 1.04
C ASN A 190 17.15 -1.87 0.83
N VAL A 191 16.40 -2.87 1.28
CA VAL A 191 14.93 -2.81 1.30
C VAL A 191 14.49 -2.50 2.71
N ARG A 192 13.94 -1.32 2.95
CA ARG A 192 13.81 -0.77 4.31
C ARG A 192 12.56 0.09 4.48
N ARG A 193 11.97 0.01 5.67
CA ARG A 193 10.96 0.96 6.13
C ARG A 193 11.63 2.22 6.65
N PHE A 194 11.15 3.37 6.20
CA PHE A 194 11.57 4.69 6.64
C PHE A 194 10.50 5.28 7.55
N TYR A 195 10.88 6.27 8.34
CA TYR A 195 9.95 7.01 9.18
C TYR A 195 10.17 8.51 8.99
N ARG A 196 9.13 9.28 9.28
CA ARG A 196 9.16 10.74 9.30
C ARG A 196 9.14 11.21 10.75
N PRO A 197 10.24 11.80 11.27
CA PRO A 197 10.29 12.23 12.67
C PRO A 197 9.30 13.36 13.00
N CYS A 198 9.00 14.22 12.02
CA CYS A 198 8.07 15.33 12.18
C CYS A 198 7.04 15.29 11.05
N PRO A 199 5.73 15.18 11.33
CA PRO A 199 4.70 15.32 10.31
C PRO A 199 4.78 16.72 9.68
N GLY A 200 4.80 16.81 8.35
CA GLY A 200 4.89 18.07 7.59
C GLY A 200 6.30 18.47 7.11
N LYS A 201 7.37 17.78 7.51
CA LYS A 201 8.69 17.91 6.87
C LYS A 201 8.97 16.69 5.98
N ASP A 202 9.41 16.92 4.75
CA ASP A 202 9.75 15.86 3.80
C ASP A 202 11.16 15.28 4.05
N VAL A 203 11.41 14.89 5.31
CA VAL A 203 12.69 14.31 5.74
C VAL A 203 12.45 12.86 6.16
N TRP A 204 12.73 11.96 5.23
CA TRP A 204 12.69 10.52 5.44
C TRP A 204 13.95 10.02 6.13
N LYS A 205 13.81 9.27 7.23
CA LYS A 205 14.92 8.63 7.92
C LYS A 205 14.81 7.11 7.87
N PRO A 206 15.93 6.38 7.67
CA PRO A 206 15.90 4.93 7.62
C PRO A 206 15.53 4.36 8.99
N GLY A 207 14.53 3.47 9.02
CA GLY A 207 14.09 2.76 10.22
C GLY A 207 14.93 1.51 10.52
N LYS A 208 14.63 0.84 11.64
CA LYS A 208 15.30 -0.41 12.04
C LYS A 208 14.84 -1.62 11.22
N GLN A 209 13.63 -1.59 10.67
CA GLN A 209 13.05 -2.66 9.86
C GLN A 209 13.53 -2.58 8.41
N GLY A 210 14.30 -3.57 7.99
CA GLY A 210 14.81 -3.67 6.63
C GLY A 210 15.94 -4.68 6.52
N LEU A 211 16.29 -5.01 5.28
CA LEU A 211 17.35 -5.96 4.93
C LEU A 211 18.29 -5.32 3.91
N ALA A 212 19.59 -5.38 4.18
CA ALA A 212 20.62 -4.99 3.22
C ALA A 212 21.10 -6.24 2.47
N LEU A 213 21.13 -6.15 1.15
CA LEU A 213 21.51 -7.20 0.21
C LEU A 213 22.78 -6.78 -0.53
N ALA A 214 23.76 -7.66 -0.58
CA ALA A 214 24.89 -7.52 -1.49
C ALA A 214 24.44 -7.79 -2.95
N PRO A 215 25.21 -7.39 -3.97
CA PRO A 215 24.83 -7.55 -5.38
C PRO A 215 24.48 -8.99 -5.76
N GLU A 216 25.21 -9.97 -5.21
CA GLU A 216 24.98 -11.40 -5.44
C GLU A 216 23.66 -11.86 -4.82
N GLN A 217 23.28 -11.27 -3.69
CA GLN A 217 22.03 -11.57 -2.99
C GLN A 217 20.84 -10.91 -3.69
N TRP A 218 21.01 -9.69 -4.21
CA TRP A 218 20.04 -9.04 -5.07
C TRP A 218 19.80 -9.86 -6.35
N LEU A 219 20.87 -10.35 -6.96
CA LEU A 219 20.77 -11.23 -8.12
C LEU A 219 20.08 -12.57 -7.79
N ALA A 220 20.35 -13.15 -6.62
CA ALA A 220 19.65 -14.33 -6.13
C ALA A 220 18.16 -14.06 -5.91
N LEU A 221 17.80 -12.89 -5.37
CA LEU A 221 16.40 -12.47 -5.22
C LEU A 221 15.71 -12.42 -6.58
N LYS A 222 16.32 -11.76 -7.58
CA LYS A 222 15.77 -11.68 -8.94
C LYS A 222 15.60 -13.04 -9.62
N ARG A 223 16.56 -13.95 -9.47
CA ARG A 223 16.44 -15.31 -10.01
C ARG A 223 15.24 -16.05 -9.44
N ASN A 224 14.89 -15.76 -8.20
CA ASN A 224 13.76 -16.37 -7.51
C ASN A 224 12.46 -15.56 -7.64
N MET A 225 12.47 -14.36 -8.23
CA MET A 225 11.31 -13.44 -8.24
C MET A 225 10.04 -14.11 -8.78
N SER A 226 10.11 -14.70 -9.98
CA SER A 226 8.95 -15.37 -10.59
C SER A 226 8.43 -16.55 -9.75
N SER A 227 9.33 -17.30 -9.12
CA SER A 227 8.95 -18.39 -8.21
C SER A 227 8.30 -17.85 -6.93
N VAL A 228 8.83 -16.77 -6.37
CA VAL A 228 8.26 -16.08 -5.21
C VAL A 228 6.86 -15.56 -5.54
N SER A 229 6.67 -14.88 -6.68
CA SER A 229 5.36 -14.35 -7.11
C SER A 229 4.33 -15.46 -7.31
N SER A 230 4.74 -16.59 -7.91
CA SER A 230 3.88 -17.76 -8.09
C SER A 230 3.42 -18.35 -6.75
N VAL A 231 4.35 -18.50 -5.80
CA VAL A 231 4.06 -19.03 -4.47
C VAL A 231 3.26 -18.02 -3.63
N LEU A 232 3.51 -16.72 -3.80
CA LEU A 232 2.76 -15.64 -3.14
C LEU A 232 1.30 -15.63 -3.60
N LEU A 233 1.07 -15.82 -4.89
CA LEU A 233 -0.28 -15.96 -5.44
C LEU A 233 -1.00 -17.19 -4.85
N ALA A 234 -0.33 -18.35 -4.82
CA ALA A 234 -0.88 -19.56 -4.20
C ALA A 234 -1.16 -19.38 -2.69
N CYS A 235 -0.27 -18.70 -1.98
CA CYS A 235 -0.44 -18.32 -0.58
C CYS A 235 -1.67 -17.41 -0.40
N GLY A 236 -1.86 -16.44 -1.29
CA GLY A 236 -3.02 -15.55 -1.31
C GLY A 236 -4.35 -16.28 -1.52
N PHE A 237 -4.39 -17.32 -2.35
CA PHE A 237 -5.56 -18.18 -2.46
C PHE A 237 -5.80 -18.98 -1.18
N SER A 238 -4.75 -19.55 -0.60
CA SER A 238 -4.84 -20.29 0.67
C SER A 238 -5.37 -19.42 1.82
N ALA A 239 -4.97 -18.13 1.86
CA ALA A 239 -5.45 -17.15 2.83
C ALA A 239 -6.98 -16.98 2.80
N LYS A 240 -7.55 -16.89 1.59
CA LYS A 240 -8.99 -16.62 1.38
C LYS A 240 -9.90 -17.82 1.72
N HIS A 241 -9.36 -19.03 1.68
CA HIS A 241 -10.11 -20.27 1.97
C HIS A 241 -9.97 -20.77 3.41
N THR A 242 -9.12 -20.14 4.23
CA THR A 242 -9.02 -20.39 5.67
C THR A 242 -10.17 -19.66 6.39
N SER A 243 -11.27 -20.37 6.66
CA SER A 243 -12.24 -19.91 7.66
C SER A 243 -11.57 -19.88 9.04
N TYR A 244 -11.86 -18.86 9.82
CA TYR A 244 -11.29 -18.52 11.14
C TYR A 244 -11.63 -19.60 12.20
N ASN A 245 -11.16 -20.83 12.02
CA ASN A 245 -11.39 -21.94 12.94
C ASN A 245 -10.06 -22.35 13.59
N GLY A 246 -9.56 -21.47 14.47
CA GLY A 246 -8.76 -21.80 15.66
C GLY A 246 -7.50 -22.67 15.57
N ASN A 247 -7.07 -23.15 14.40
CA ASN A 247 -5.95 -24.10 14.33
C ASN A 247 -5.13 -23.92 13.03
N GLY A 248 -4.00 -23.21 13.15
CA GLY A 248 -2.84 -23.28 12.26
C GLY A 248 -3.07 -23.04 10.76
N SER A 249 -2.63 -21.89 10.25
CA SER A 249 -2.54 -21.60 8.81
C SER A 249 -1.94 -22.77 8.02
N THR A 250 -2.70 -23.39 7.12
CA THR A 250 -2.30 -24.61 6.37
C THR A 250 -1.27 -24.34 5.26
N PHE A 251 -0.77 -23.12 5.12
CA PHE A 251 0.28 -22.78 4.16
C PHE A 251 1.67 -22.87 4.82
N PRO A 252 2.48 -23.91 4.55
CA PRO A 252 3.84 -23.97 5.07
C PRO A 252 4.69 -22.85 4.46
N PRO A 253 5.48 -22.11 5.26
CA PRO A 253 6.28 -21.00 4.77
C PRO A 253 7.31 -21.50 3.74
N SER A 254 7.28 -20.91 2.56
CA SER A 254 8.17 -21.27 1.45
C SER A 254 9.37 -20.36 1.43
N ARG A 255 10.58 -20.92 1.58
CA ARG A 255 11.82 -20.16 1.74
C ARG A 255 12.68 -20.24 0.48
N PHE A 256 13.21 -19.09 0.08
CA PHE A 256 14.13 -18.93 -1.06
C PHE A 256 15.44 -18.37 -0.53
N ASP A 257 16.54 -19.10 -0.73
CA ASP A 257 17.86 -18.71 -0.23
C ASP A 257 18.45 -17.56 -1.06
N LEU A 258 18.89 -16.51 -0.38
CA LEU A 258 19.57 -15.35 -0.96
C LEU A 258 21.07 -15.33 -0.60
N GLY A 259 21.55 -16.32 0.17
CA GLY A 259 22.90 -16.41 0.69
C GLY A 259 23.10 -15.69 2.01
N ASN A 260 24.18 -16.04 2.73
CA ASN A 260 24.55 -15.47 4.03
C ASN A 260 23.41 -15.45 5.07
N GLN A 261 22.64 -16.55 5.14
CA GLN A 261 21.48 -16.69 6.04
C GLN A 261 20.38 -15.65 5.79
N ARG A 262 20.28 -15.10 4.57
CA ARG A 262 19.18 -14.23 4.16
C ARG A 262 18.25 -15.01 3.27
N TYR A 263 16.95 -14.84 3.50
CA TYR A 263 15.91 -15.56 2.78
C TYR A 263 14.79 -14.60 2.40
N ALA A 264 14.20 -14.82 1.23
CA ALA A 264 12.85 -14.39 0.94
C ALA A 264 11.91 -15.53 1.36
N VAL A 265 10.91 -15.24 2.19
CA VAL A 265 9.99 -16.23 2.70
C VAL A 265 8.58 -15.82 2.35
N VAL A 266 7.87 -16.65 1.60
CA VAL A 266 6.43 -16.48 1.38
C VAL A 266 5.71 -17.15 2.53
N GLU A 267 4.95 -16.37 3.29
CA GLU A 267 4.23 -16.86 4.47
C GLU A 267 2.89 -16.13 4.65
N LEU A 268 2.01 -16.70 5.47
CA LEU A 268 0.82 -16.03 5.95
C LEU A 268 1.17 -15.27 7.23
N PHE A 269 1.07 -13.95 7.19
CA PHE A 269 1.29 -13.08 8.34
C PHE A 269 -0.01 -12.35 8.65
N ARG A 270 -0.57 -12.60 9.84
CA ARG A 270 -1.85 -12.02 10.28
C ARG A 270 -3.01 -12.27 9.29
N GLY A 271 -3.00 -13.44 8.64
CA GLY A 271 -4.02 -13.83 7.66
C GLY A 271 -3.74 -13.32 6.24
N GLU A 272 -2.68 -12.54 6.01
CA GLU A 272 -2.34 -12.02 4.69
C GLU A 272 -1.09 -12.71 4.13
N ALA A 273 -1.09 -12.97 2.82
CA ALA A 273 0.07 -13.47 2.11
C ALA A 273 1.11 -12.35 1.98
N VAL A 274 2.33 -12.59 2.47
CA VAL A 274 3.43 -11.62 2.46
C VAL A 274 4.71 -12.25 1.95
N VAL A 275 5.62 -11.42 1.44
CA VAL A 275 7.02 -11.78 1.20
C VAL A 275 7.89 -11.19 2.31
N SER A 276 8.38 -12.05 3.19
CA SER A 276 9.28 -11.71 4.29
C SER A 276 10.74 -11.78 3.82
N LEU A 277 11.37 -10.61 3.63
CA LEU A 277 12.80 -10.49 3.39
C LEU A 277 13.51 -10.44 4.75
N ARG A 278 14.16 -11.53 5.16
CA ARG A 278 14.66 -11.67 6.54
C ARG A 278 16.05 -12.29 6.63
N GLU A 279 16.85 -11.78 7.57
CA GLU A 279 18.06 -12.46 8.03
C GLU A 279 17.68 -13.48 9.11
N PHE A 280 18.24 -14.67 9.00
CA PHE A 280 18.12 -15.75 9.97
C PHE A 280 19.47 -15.94 10.68
N PHE A 281 19.42 -16.65 11.80
CA PHE A 281 20.61 -17.02 12.55
C PHE A 281 20.48 -18.45 13.06
N ARG A 282 21.62 -19.08 13.31
CA ARG A 282 21.73 -20.36 13.99
C ARG A 282 22.12 -20.14 15.45
N PRO A 283 21.30 -20.55 16.42
CA PRO A 283 21.66 -20.46 17.83
C PRO A 283 22.91 -21.27 18.14
N LYS A 284 23.73 -20.83 19.12
CA LYS A 284 24.89 -21.61 19.58
C LYS A 284 24.49 -22.95 20.20
N ALA A 285 23.31 -22.99 20.82
CA ALA A 285 22.78 -24.18 21.49
C ALA A 285 22.33 -25.28 20.50
N ASP A 286 22.03 -24.90 19.26
CA ASP A 286 21.49 -25.80 18.24
C ASP A 286 21.85 -25.24 16.85
N GLN A 287 22.94 -25.75 16.28
CA GLN A 287 23.44 -25.27 14.98
C GLN A 287 22.58 -25.75 13.81
N ASP A 288 21.76 -26.77 13.99
CA ASP A 288 20.87 -27.29 12.94
C ASP A 288 19.58 -26.46 12.85
N LYS A 289 19.25 -25.71 13.90
CA LYS A 289 18.07 -24.86 13.95
C LYS A 289 18.32 -23.49 13.31
N LEU A 290 17.56 -23.18 12.27
CA LEU A 290 17.55 -21.87 11.61
C LEU A 290 16.36 -21.02 12.10
N LEU A 291 16.63 -19.89 12.75
CA LEU A 291 15.61 -19.01 13.34
C LEU A 291 15.61 -17.61 12.71
N PRO A 292 14.43 -17.00 12.50
CA PRO A 292 14.34 -15.64 11.97
C PRO A 292 14.85 -14.63 13.00
N SER A 293 15.63 -13.65 12.54
CA SER A 293 16.09 -12.54 13.38
C SER A 293 15.10 -11.37 13.35
N LYS A 294 15.33 -10.34 14.17
CA LYS A 294 14.59 -9.07 14.10
C LYS A 294 14.93 -8.24 12.85
N LYS A 295 16.00 -8.57 12.11
CA LYS A 295 16.41 -7.87 10.89
C LYS A 295 15.67 -8.40 9.66
N GLY A 296 14.96 -7.50 9.00
CA GLY A 296 14.20 -7.79 7.80
C GLY A 296 12.94 -6.92 7.70
N LEU A 297 12.10 -7.22 6.71
CA LEU A 297 10.83 -6.55 6.45
C LEU A 297 9.85 -7.53 5.79
N ASN A 298 8.58 -7.43 6.14
CA ASN A 298 7.50 -8.12 5.44
C ASN A 298 6.93 -7.16 4.39
N LEU A 299 6.87 -7.61 3.14
CA LEU A 299 6.31 -6.89 2.02
C LEU A 299 4.90 -7.44 1.72
N SER A 300 3.93 -6.55 1.54
CA SER A 300 2.63 -6.95 0.99
C SER A 300 2.75 -7.37 -0.48
N THR A 301 1.71 -7.99 -1.04
CA THR A 301 1.67 -8.33 -2.48
C THR A 301 1.92 -7.11 -3.36
N GLN A 302 1.25 -5.99 -3.09
CA GLN A 302 1.46 -4.75 -3.86
C GLN A 302 2.90 -4.22 -3.73
N GLN A 303 3.50 -4.29 -2.54
CA GLN A 303 4.89 -3.86 -2.35
C GLN A 303 5.89 -4.77 -3.06
N TRP A 304 5.57 -6.07 -3.16
CA TRP A 304 6.34 -7.03 -3.93
C TRP A 304 6.24 -6.75 -5.42
N ASP A 305 5.03 -6.52 -5.95
CA ASP A 305 4.82 -6.18 -7.36
C ASP A 305 5.55 -4.88 -7.72
N ALA A 306 5.48 -3.86 -6.86
CA ALA A 306 6.23 -2.62 -7.04
C ALA A 306 7.76 -2.83 -7.01
N LEU A 307 8.25 -3.78 -6.21
CA LEU A 307 9.67 -4.15 -6.21
C LEU A 307 10.09 -4.80 -7.53
N GLU A 308 9.25 -5.69 -8.09
CA GLU A 308 9.49 -6.31 -9.39
C GLU A 308 9.49 -5.27 -10.52
N GLU A 309 8.54 -4.33 -10.51
CA GLU A 309 8.46 -3.26 -11.53
C GLU A 309 9.68 -2.33 -11.52
N GLN A 310 10.26 -2.07 -10.34
CA GLN A 310 11.44 -1.21 -10.22
C GLN A 310 12.77 -1.98 -10.39
N ALA A 311 12.74 -3.31 -10.54
CA ALA A 311 13.93 -4.16 -10.51
C ALA A 311 14.98 -3.76 -11.56
N ASP A 312 14.55 -3.45 -12.79
CA ASP A 312 15.46 -3.04 -13.87
C ASP A 312 16.10 -1.67 -13.62
N LYS A 313 15.36 -0.74 -13.01
CA LYS A 313 15.89 0.59 -12.64
C LYS A 313 16.91 0.45 -11.51
N ILE A 314 16.63 -0.42 -10.54
CA ILE A 314 17.54 -0.75 -9.45
C ILE A 314 18.83 -1.38 -10.01
N ASP A 315 18.71 -2.30 -10.97
CA ASP A 315 19.86 -2.94 -11.64
C ASP A 315 20.75 -1.93 -12.36
N ALA A 316 20.13 -1.01 -13.11
CA ALA A 316 20.87 0.03 -13.83
C ALA A 316 21.73 0.86 -12.86
N VAL A 317 21.14 1.30 -11.73
CA VAL A 317 21.88 2.05 -10.71
C VAL A 317 22.95 1.18 -10.05
N LEU A 318 22.62 -0.06 -9.67
CA LEU A 318 23.56 -0.96 -9.01
C LEU A 318 24.79 -1.23 -9.90
N LYS A 319 24.57 -1.38 -11.21
CA LYS A 319 25.65 -1.52 -12.19
C LYS A 319 26.54 -0.28 -12.22
N THR A 320 25.96 0.92 -12.24
CA THR A 320 26.74 2.18 -12.17
C THR A 320 27.57 2.25 -10.88
N VAL A 321 27.00 1.88 -9.73
CA VAL A 321 27.73 1.84 -8.46
C VAL A 321 28.91 0.85 -8.51
N LEU A 322 28.71 -0.32 -9.09
CA LEU A 322 29.75 -1.35 -9.25
C LEU A 322 30.89 -0.88 -10.15
N GLU A 323 30.57 -0.23 -11.27
CA GLU A 323 31.56 0.32 -12.19
C GLU A 323 32.40 1.42 -11.53
N GLN A 324 31.76 2.34 -10.79
CA GLN A 324 32.44 3.39 -10.03
C GLN A 324 33.42 2.82 -8.99
N LYS A 325 33.04 1.75 -8.27
CA LYS A 325 33.94 1.04 -7.35
C LYS A 325 35.17 0.44 -8.05
N SER A 326 34.98 -0.11 -9.24
CA SER A 326 36.09 -0.71 -10.01
C SER A 326 37.11 0.35 -10.44
N LEU A 327 36.66 1.57 -10.73
CA LEU A 327 37.52 2.68 -11.14
C LEU A 327 38.30 3.25 -9.96
N THR A 328 37.64 3.50 -8.82
CA THR A 328 38.30 4.02 -7.61
C THR A 328 39.38 3.08 -7.09
N SER A 329 39.12 1.77 -7.09
CA SER A 329 40.11 0.76 -6.70
C SER A 329 41.32 0.67 -7.65
N LYS A 330 41.15 0.94 -8.95
CA LYS A 330 42.25 1.01 -9.93
C LYS A 330 43.11 2.27 -9.75
N VAL A 331 42.49 3.42 -9.51
CA VAL A 331 43.20 4.69 -9.25
C VAL A 331 44.06 4.58 -7.99
N LEU A 332 43.52 4.01 -6.91
CA LEU A 332 44.24 3.84 -5.64
C LEU A 332 45.45 2.88 -5.73
N LYS A 333 45.39 1.90 -6.65
CA LYS A 333 46.52 1.00 -6.92
C LYS A 333 47.60 1.69 -7.75
N LYS A 334 47.22 2.55 -8.71
CA LYS A 334 48.16 3.28 -9.57
C LYS A 334 48.95 4.35 -8.81
N SER A 335 48.34 5.03 -7.83
CA SER A 335 49.04 6.02 -7.00
C SER A 335 50.06 5.39 -6.04
N ARG A 336 49.80 4.18 -5.54
CA ARG A 336 50.77 3.45 -4.68
C ARG A 336 51.99 2.93 -5.42
N THR A 337 51.91 2.75 -6.73
CA THR A 337 53.04 2.26 -7.54
C THR A 337 53.96 3.38 -8.03
N SER A 338 53.53 4.64 -8.01
CA SER A 338 54.33 5.80 -8.42
C SER A 338 55.16 6.43 -7.31
N ASP A 339 54.91 6.09 -6.04
CA ASP A 339 55.68 6.59 -4.89
C ASP A 339 56.88 5.67 -4.52
N LEU A 340 57.15 4.64 -5.31
CA LEU A 340 58.22 3.65 -5.09
C LEU A 340 59.27 3.62 -6.22
N SER A 341 59.25 4.59 -7.14
CA SER A 341 60.21 4.76 -8.23
C SER A 341 60.93 6.09 -8.12
#